data_AF-A0A3D2BS58-F1
#
_entry.id   AF-A0A3D2BS58-F1
#
_cell.length_a   1.000
_cell.length_b   1.000
_cell.length_c   1.000
_cell.angle_alpha   90.00
_cell.angle_beta   90.00
_cell.angle_gamma   90.00
#
_symmetry.space_group_name_H-M   'P 1'
#
loop_
_entity.id
_entity.type
_entity.pdbx_description
1 polymer ?
#
loop_
_entity_poly.entity_id
_entity_poly.type
_entity_poly.pdbx_seq_one_letter_code
_entity_poly.pdbx_strand_id
1 'polypeptide(L)'
;MSESLIFALVIALTVYMFMRRLRMIKQQKKLKAEEEARGGAPPEDPGSMPRLGTPGTITRDQIKQLKDNDFTPERQWSKEEAQLILDTVTYLRAVIYMVTEEASPPIDVQNEILKFILTDQELREYVYEWGLNRTRDEHAEPQPVLERNEAFSKVEAAVLERWVSS
;
A
#
# COMPACT_ATOMS: atom_id res chain seq x y z
N MET A 1 20.49 12.91 -40.22
CA MET A 1 21.52 12.13 -39.47
C MET A 1 21.64 12.55 -37.99
N SER A 2 21.11 13.71 -37.60
CA SER A 2 21.15 14.22 -36.22
C SER A 2 20.05 13.67 -35.31
N GLU A 3 18.87 13.33 -35.86
CA GLU A 3 17.72 12.86 -35.06
C GLU A 3 17.92 11.45 -34.51
N SER A 4 18.49 10.53 -35.30
CA SER A 4 18.81 9.16 -34.86
C SER A 4 19.83 9.13 -33.72
N LEU A 5 20.71 10.13 -33.64
CA LEU A 5 21.72 10.26 -32.59
C LEU A 5 21.10 10.70 -31.25
N ILE A 6 20.07 11.57 -31.31
CA ILE A 6 19.33 12.04 -30.13
C ILE A 6 18.50 10.90 -29.54
N PHE A 7 17.81 10.12 -30.38
CA PHE A 7 17.04 8.96 -29.90
C PHE A 7 17.92 7.90 -29.24
N ALA A 8 19.09 7.60 -29.82
CA ALA A 8 20.05 6.67 -29.22
C ALA A 8 20.55 7.14 -27.85
N LEU A 9 20.78 8.45 -27.69
CA LEU A 9 21.23 9.04 -26.43
C LEU A 9 20.15 8.96 -25.34
N VAL A 10 18.89 9.26 -25.68
CA VAL A 10 17.75 9.16 -24.74
C VAL A 10 17.53 7.72 -24.28
N ILE A 11 17.56 6.75 -25.19
CA ILE A 11 17.40 5.33 -24.86
C ILE A 11 18.55 4.83 -23.96
N ALA A 12 19.79 5.24 -24.24
CA ALA A 12 20.92 4.91 -23.38
C ALA A 12 20.76 5.48 -21.96
N LEU A 13 20.22 6.70 -21.85
CA LEU A 13 19.99 7.37 -20.56
C LEU A 13 18.87 6.71 -19.75
N THR A 14 17.77 6.29 -20.40
CA THR A 14 16.66 5.59 -19.72
C THR A 14 17.08 4.21 -19.23
N VAL A 15 17.80 3.43 -20.07
CA VAL A 15 18.35 2.13 -19.68
C VAL A 15 19.36 2.28 -18.54
N TYR A 16 20.22 3.31 -18.59
CA TYR A 16 21.18 3.60 -17.53
C TYR A 16 20.49 3.97 -16.21
N MET A 17 19.48 4.85 -16.24
CA MET A 17 18.68 5.21 -15.06
C MET A 17 17.97 3.99 -14.47
N PHE A 18 17.42 3.12 -15.32
CA PHE A 18 16.75 1.89 -14.89
C PHE A 18 17.74 0.90 -14.22
N MET A 19 18.90 0.66 -14.83
CA MET A 19 19.95 -0.17 -14.21
C MET A 19 20.49 0.44 -12.91
N ARG A 20 20.62 1.77 -12.84
CA ARG A 20 21.05 2.49 -11.63
C ARG A 20 20.03 2.31 -10.50
N ARG A 21 18.73 2.39 -10.81
CA ARG A 21 17.64 2.11 -9.85
C ARG A 21 17.71 0.67 -9.33
N LEU A 22 17.90 -0.31 -10.22
CA LEU A 22 18.04 -1.73 -9.83
C LEU A 22 19.27 -1.99 -8.93
N ARG A 23 20.39 -1.29 -9.15
CA ARG A 23 21.57 -1.42 -8.27
C ARG A 23 21.33 -0.84 -6.88
N MET A 24 20.66 0.29 -6.77
CA MET A 24 20.30 0.88 -5.47
C MET A 24 19.37 -0.05 -4.68
N ILE A 25 18.39 -0.67 -5.35
CA ILE A 25 17.50 -1.68 -4.74
C ILE A 25 18.30 -2.89 -4.23
N LYS A 26 19.27 -3.39 -5.01
CA LYS A 26 20.14 -4.50 -4.57
C LYS A 26 21.02 -4.12 -3.38
N GLN A 27 21.50 -2.88 -3.31
CA GLN A 27 22.28 -2.39 -2.15
C GLN A 27 21.41 -2.23 -0.91
N GLN A 28 20.19 -1.70 -1.04
CA GLN A 28 19.23 -1.64 0.06
C GLN A 28 18.83 -3.03 0.56
N LYS A 29 18.62 -4.00 -0.33
CA LYS A 29 18.37 -5.40 0.05
C LYS A 29 19.55 -6.02 0.81
N LYS A 30 20.79 -5.71 0.42
CA LYS A 30 21.98 -6.17 1.16
C LYS A 30 22.09 -5.53 2.54
N LEU A 31 21.84 -4.23 2.65
CA LEU A 31 21.87 -3.53 3.94
C LEU A 31 20.76 -4.03 4.88
N LYS A 32 19.56 -4.28 4.36
CA LYS A 32 18.45 -4.89 5.12
C LYS A 32 18.76 -6.32 5.57
N ALA A 33 19.34 -7.15 4.71
CA ALA A 33 19.76 -8.52 5.08
C ALA A 33 20.86 -8.53 6.16
N GLU A 34 21.73 -7.51 6.17
CA GLU A 34 22.78 -7.35 7.17
C GLU A 34 22.25 -6.81 8.51
N GLU A 35 21.14 -6.05 8.48
CA GLU A 35 20.37 -5.63 9.66
C GLU A 35 19.53 -6.79 10.23
N GLU A 36 18.89 -7.57 9.38
CA GLU A 36 18.09 -8.77 9.71
C GLU A 36 18.94 -9.87 10.37
N ALA A 37 20.19 -10.05 9.93
CA ALA A 37 21.12 -11.00 10.55
C ALA A 37 21.50 -10.63 12.00
N ARG A 38 21.28 -9.37 12.42
CA ARG A 38 21.57 -8.89 13.79
C ARG A 38 20.36 -8.94 14.73
N GLY A 39 19.14 -8.98 14.21
CA GLY A 39 17.90 -8.97 15.01
C GLY A 39 17.10 -10.25 14.79
N GLY A 40 17.31 -11.27 15.63
CA GLY A 40 16.59 -12.54 15.53
C GLY A 40 15.07 -12.37 15.65
N ALA A 41 14.36 -12.48 14.52
CA ALA A 41 12.91 -12.56 14.45
C ALA A 41 12.47 -14.00 14.06
N PRO A 42 11.36 -14.53 14.60
CA PRO A 42 10.84 -15.86 14.24
C PRO A 42 10.37 -15.89 12.79
N PRO A 43 10.27 -17.08 12.16
CA PRO A 43 10.07 -17.23 10.72
C PRO A 43 8.77 -16.58 10.24
N GLU A 44 8.87 -15.91 9.09
CA GLU A 44 7.75 -15.24 8.41
C GLU A 44 6.70 -16.28 7.98
N ASP A 45 5.48 -16.14 8.50
CA ASP A 45 4.31 -16.82 7.94
C ASP A 45 4.01 -16.18 6.57
N PRO A 46 3.97 -16.95 5.46
CA PRO A 46 3.75 -16.42 4.12
C PRO A 46 2.39 -15.72 3.90
N GLY A 47 1.49 -15.75 4.90
CA GLY A 47 0.27 -14.95 4.93
C GLY A 47 0.33 -13.67 5.77
N SER A 48 1.45 -13.39 6.45
CA SER A 48 1.62 -12.22 7.31
C SER A 48 2.16 -11.02 6.54
N MET A 49 1.60 -9.84 6.79
CA MET A 49 2.04 -8.57 6.19
C MET A 49 3.55 -8.35 6.47
N PRO A 50 4.34 -7.86 5.50
CA PRO A 50 5.74 -7.55 5.73
C PRO A 50 5.86 -6.53 6.87
N ARG A 51 6.76 -6.80 7.83
CA ARG A 51 6.99 -5.92 8.96
C ARG A 51 7.59 -4.61 8.47
N LEU A 52 6.90 -3.50 8.70
CA LEU A 52 7.35 -2.16 8.32
C LEU A 52 7.73 -1.36 9.57
N GLY A 53 8.74 -0.50 9.48
CA GLY A 53 9.09 0.43 10.55
C GLY A 53 9.66 -0.21 11.80
N THR A 54 9.60 0.53 12.92
CA THR A 54 10.12 0.05 14.22
C THR A 54 8.98 -0.56 15.04
N PRO A 55 9.07 -1.85 15.43
CA PRO A 55 8.06 -2.48 16.26
C PRO A 55 7.80 -1.74 17.56
N GLY A 56 6.54 -1.71 18.00
CA GLY A 56 6.15 -1.10 19.27
C GLY A 56 6.07 0.42 19.28
N THR A 57 6.09 1.06 18.10
CA THR A 57 6.05 2.52 17.99
C THR A 57 4.65 3.08 17.74
N ILE A 58 3.64 2.24 17.51
CA ILE A 58 2.24 2.65 17.26
C ILE A 58 1.74 3.69 18.28
N THR A 59 1.07 4.74 17.81
CA THR A 59 0.55 5.81 18.69
C THR A 59 -0.82 5.46 19.26
N ARG A 60 -1.20 6.14 20.37
CA ARG A 60 -2.53 5.99 20.97
C ARG A 60 -3.64 6.41 20.01
N ASP A 61 -3.40 7.44 19.22
CA ASP A 61 -4.37 7.95 18.23
C ASP A 61 -4.58 6.94 17.10
N GLN A 62 -3.51 6.30 16.61
CA GLN A 62 -3.60 5.23 15.62
C GLN A 62 -4.32 4.00 16.19
N ILE A 63 -4.04 3.62 17.44
CA ILE A 63 -4.79 2.53 18.13
C ILE A 63 -6.28 2.86 18.17
N LYS A 64 -6.64 4.10 18.49
CA LYS A 64 -8.05 4.53 18.53
C LYS A 64 -8.67 4.44 17.14
N GLN A 65 -8.03 5.01 16.11
CA GLN A 65 -8.53 4.97 14.74
C GLN A 65 -8.67 3.53 14.20
N LEU A 66 -7.74 2.64 14.54
CA LEU A 66 -7.83 1.23 14.16
C LEU A 66 -9.04 0.55 14.83
N LYS A 67 -9.28 0.81 16.11
CA LYS A 67 -10.47 0.30 16.82
C LYS A 67 -11.77 0.87 16.25
N ASP A 68 -11.77 2.15 15.86
CA ASP A 68 -12.92 2.78 15.22
C ASP A 68 -13.22 2.20 13.83
N ASN A 69 -12.28 1.43 13.26
CA ASN A 69 -12.43 0.67 12.01
C ASN A 69 -12.49 -0.85 12.25
N ASP A 70 -12.88 -1.29 13.45
CA ASP A 70 -13.06 -2.69 13.84
C ASP A 70 -11.79 -3.57 13.81
N PHE A 71 -10.61 -2.96 13.87
CA PHE A 71 -9.35 -3.69 14.01
C PHE A 71 -9.00 -3.95 15.48
N THR A 72 -8.27 -5.06 15.70
CA THR A 72 -7.63 -5.37 16.98
C THR A 72 -6.13 -5.05 16.90
N PRO A 73 -5.70 -3.81 17.21
CA PRO A 73 -4.30 -3.43 17.11
C PRO A 73 -3.45 -4.15 18.15
N GLU A 74 -2.28 -4.63 17.74
CA GLU A 74 -1.31 -5.22 18.65
C GLU A 74 -0.27 -4.18 19.09
N ARG A 75 0.19 -4.27 20.34
CA ARG A 75 1.19 -3.32 20.88
C ARG A 75 2.54 -3.37 20.16
N GLN A 76 2.82 -4.45 19.44
CA GLN A 76 4.07 -4.66 18.71
C GLN A 76 4.08 -4.00 17.33
N TRP A 77 2.94 -3.47 16.86
CA TRP A 77 2.87 -2.80 15.56
C TRP A 77 3.68 -1.52 15.56
N SER A 78 4.23 -1.19 14.40
CA SER A 78 4.87 0.09 14.15
C SER A 78 3.84 1.17 13.78
N LYS A 79 4.28 2.43 13.78
CA LYS A 79 3.48 3.54 13.27
C LYS A 79 3.18 3.38 11.78
N GLU A 80 4.16 2.90 11.02
CA GLU A 80 4.09 2.74 9.57
C GLU A 80 3.12 1.63 9.19
N GLU A 81 3.12 0.50 9.90
CA GLU A 81 2.17 -0.60 9.72
C GLU A 81 0.74 -0.16 10.01
N ALA A 82 0.53 0.47 11.18
CA ALA A 82 -0.77 0.99 11.57
C ALA A 82 -1.30 2.01 10.55
N GLN A 83 -0.41 2.87 10.04
CA GLN A 83 -0.77 3.88 9.07
C GLN A 83 -1.12 3.28 7.72
N LEU A 84 -0.35 2.30 7.25
CA LEU A 84 -0.63 1.60 5.99
C LEU A 84 -2.01 0.93 6.04
N ILE A 85 -2.36 0.27 7.15
CA ILE A 85 -3.69 -0.35 7.31
C ILE A 85 -4.79 0.71 7.20
N LEU A 86 -4.67 1.82 7.93
CA LEU A 86 -5.65 2.91 7.91
C LEU A 86 -5.80 3.56 6.53
N ASP A 87 -4.69 3.79 5.83
CA ASP A 87 -4.71 4.32 4.47
C ASP A 87 -5.33 3.30 3.50
N THR A 88 -5.06 2.02 3.67
CA THR A 88 -5.67 0.96 2.85
C THR A 88 -7.17 0.86 3.06
N VAL A 89 -7.65 0.94 4.30
CA VAL A 89 -9.09 0.97 4.61
C VAL A 89 -9.75 2.18 3.97
N THR A 90 -9.10 3.35 4.04
CA THR A 90 -9.66 4.56 3.43
C THR A 90 -9.71 4.45 1.91
N TYR A 91 -8.63 3.96 1.29
CA TYR A 91 -8.56 3.73 -0.14
C TYR A 91 -9.63 2.72 -0.59
N LEU A 92 -9.75 1.59 0.10
CA LEU A 92 -10.75 0.57 -0.18
C LEU A 92 -12.17 1.12 -0.16
N ARG A 93 -12.54 1.85 0.89
CA ARG A 93 -13.89 2.44 1.01
C ARG A 93 -14.17 3.44 -0.09
N ALA A 94 -13.17 4.23 -0.50
CA ALA A 94 -13.30 5.14 -1.62
C ALA A 94 -13.50 4.39 -2.95
N VAL A 95 -12.75 3.31 -3.20
CA VAL A 95 -12.97 2.47 -4.40
C VAL A 95 -14.37 1.87 -4.39
N ILE A 96 -14.79 1.24 -3.28
CA ILE A 96 -16.11 0.63 -3.19
C ILE A 96 -17.21 1.67 -3.46
N TYR A 97 -17.13 2.84 -2.83
CA TYR A 97 -18.12 3.89 -3.06
C TYR A 97 -18.13 4.39 -4.51
N MET A 98 -16.97 4.59 -5.13
CA MET A 98 -16.89 5.02 -6.53
C MET A 98 -17.42 3.97 -7.53
N VAL A 99 -17.50 2.71 -7.13
CA VAL A 99 -17.94 1.59 -7.98
C VAL A 99 -19.41 1.22 -7.73
N THR A 100 -19.85 1.27 -6.48
CA THR A 100 -21.16 0.75 -6.04
C THR A 100 -22.11 1.84 -5.56
N GLU A 101 -21.61 3.05 -5.33
CA GLU A 101 -22.32 4.16 -4.65
C GLU A 101 -22.78 3.82 -3.22
N GLU A 102 -22.31 2.70 -2.65
CA GLU A 102 -22.64 2.26 -1.30
C GLU A 102 -21.60 2.72 -0.28
N ALA A 103 -22.05 3.47 0.73
CA ALA A 103 -21.18 4.00 1.79
C ALA A 103 -20.89 3.00 2.91
N SER A 104 -21.67 1.92 3.02
CA SER A 104 -21.57 0.92 4.09
C SER A 104 -21.49 -0.51 3.53
N PRO A 105 -20.37 -0.89 2.91
CA PRO A 105 -20.21 -2.22 2.34
C PRO A 105 -20.17 -3.32 3.41
N PRO A 106 -20.58 -4.57 3.09
CA PRO A 106 -20.48 -5.70 4.00
C PRO A 106 -19.04 -5.90 4.51
N ILE A 107 -18.90 -6.22 5.81
CA ILE A 107 -17.58 -6.34 6.45
C ILE A 107 -16.75 -7.47 5.85
N ASP A 108 -17.37 -8.56 5.41
CA ASP A 108 -16.70 -9.70 4.80
C ASP A 108 -16.06 -9.31 3.45
N VAL A 109 -16.80 -8.59 2.62
CA VAL A 109 -16.30 -8.03 1.35
C VAL A 109 -15.15 -7.06 1.62
N GLN A 110 -15.27 -6.20 2.64
CA GLN A 110 -14.17 -5.30 3.02
C GLN A 110 -12.91 -6.08 3.43
N ASN A 111 -13.05 -7.11 4.27
CA ASN A 111 -11.92 -7.90 4.77
C ASN A 111 -11.19 -8.66 3.66
N GLU A 112 -11.93 -9.24 2.72
CA GLU A 112 -11.34 -9.96 1.59
C GLU A 112 -10.54 -9.05 0.67
N ILE A 113 -11.09 -7.88 0.35
CA ILE A 113 -10.43 -6.93 -0.56
C ILE A 113 -9.25 -6.26 0.16
N LEU A 114 -9.39 -5.95 1.44
CA LEU A 114 -8.30 -5.47 2.26
C LEU A 114 -7.12 -6.45 2.26
N LYS A 115 -7.40 -7.74 2.47
CA LYS A 115 -6.38 -8.80 2.39
C LYS A 115 -5.75 -8.86 1.01
N PHE A 116 -6.53 -8.74 -0.06
CA PHE A 116 -6.03 -8.70 -1.44
C PHE A 116 -5.03 -7.55 -1.65
N ILE A 117 -5.41 -6.33 -1.27
CA ILE A 117 -4.56 -5.14 -1.41
C ILE A 117 -3.27 -5.28 -0.58
N LEU A 118 -3.38 -5.73 0.66
CA LEU A 118 -2.23 -5.85 1.56
C LEU A 118 -1.29 -7.01 1.18
N THR A 119 -1.78 -8.04 0.49
CA THR A 119 -0.96 -9.18 0.05
C THR A 119 -0.19 -8.85 -1.22
N ASP A 120 -0.85 -8.21 -2.20
CA ASP A 120 -0.23 -7.82 -3.46
C ASP A 120 0.82 -6.70 -3.23
N GLN A 121 2.06 -6.95 -3.67
CA GLN A 121 3.15 -6.00 -3.43
C GLN A 121 2.96 -4.67 -4.17
N GLU A 122 2.48 -4.71 -5.42
CA GLU A 122 2.31 -3.51 -6.23
C GLU A 122 1.19 -2.64 -5.67
N LEU A 123 0.06 -3.25 -5.30
CA LEU A 123 -1.06 -2.53 -4.69
C LEU A 123 -0.68 -1.96 -3.33
N ARG A 124 0.01 -2.72 -2.49
CA ARG A 124 0.47 -2.25 -1.18
C ARG A 124 1.42 -1.06 -1.31
N GLU A 125 2.37 -1.11 -2.24
CA GLU A 125 3.29 0.01 -2.51
C GLU A 125 2.54 1.22 -3.06
N TYR A 126 1.61 1.03 -3.99
CA TYR A 126 0.78 2.10 -4.53
C TYR A 126 -0.04 2.79 -3.43
N VAL A 127 -0.73 2.03 -2.59
CA VAL A 127 -1.55 2.57 -1.50
C VAL A 127 -0.70 3.26 -0.46
N TYR A 128 0.50 2.75 -0.18
CA TYR A 128 1.48 3.41 0.68
C TYR A 128 1.87 4.79 0.14
N GLU A 129 2.25 4.89 -1.15
CA GLU A 129 2.58 6.17 -1.79
C GLU A 129 1.37 7.11 -1.86
N TRP A 130 0.18 6.59 -2.16
CA TRP A 130 -1.06 7.35 -2.15
C TRP A 130 -1.35 7.95 -0.76
N GLY A 131 -1.19 7.16 0.31
CA GLY A 131 -1.41 7.59 1.69
C GLY A 131 -0.39 8.63 2.19
N LEU A 132 0.82 8.63 1.62
CA LEU A 132 1.84 9.66 1.87
C LEU A 132 1.54 10.98 1.15
N ASN A 133 0.99 10.91 -0.06
CA ASN A 133 0.70 12.07 -0.90
C ASN A 133 -0.67 12.69 -0.61
N ARG A 134 -1.55 11.98 0.11
CA ARG A 134 -2.87 12.48 0.51
C ARG A 134 -2.74 13.59 1.54
N THR A 135 -3.35 14.74 1.27
CA THR A 135 -3.55 15.82 2.24
C THR A 135 -4.45 15.31 3.36
N ARG A 136 -3.90 15.17 4.57
CA ARG A 136 -4.63 14.73 5.78
C ARG A 136 -5.30 15.91 6.48
N ASP A 137 -5.88 16.81 5.70
CA ASP A 137 -6.56 17.99 6.23
C ASP A 137 -7.87 17.60 6.89
N GLU A 138 -8.21 18.27 7.99
CA GLU A 138 -9.48 18.11 8.70
C GLU A 138 -10.70 18.49 7.85
N HIS A 139 -10.48 19.17 6.71
CA HIS A 139 -11.50 19.55 5.72
C HIS A 139 -11.54 18.60 4.51
N ALA A 140 -10.77 17.52 4.51
CA ALA A 140 -10.82 16.54 3.44
C ALA A 140 -12.22 15.91 3.37
N GLU A 141 -12.73 15.70 2.16
CA GLU A 141 -13.99 15.01 1.99
C GLU A 141 -13.96 13.63 2.67
N PRO A 142 -15.07 13.19 3.28
CA PRO A 142 -15.14 11.91 3.98
C PRO A 142 -14.78 10.73 3.08
N GLN A 143 -14.88 10.90 1.75
CA GLN A 143 -14.45 9.94 0.75
C GLN A 143 -13.58 10.64 -0.30
N PRO A 144 -12.29 10.31 -0.41
CA PRO A 144 -11.42 10.90 -1.42
C PRO A 144 -11.82 10.43 -2.82
N VAL A 145 -11.85 11.35 -3.79
CA VAL A 145 -11.98 11.00 -5.21
C VAL A 145 -10.65 10.44 -5.70
N LEU A 146 -10.67 9.19 -6.19
CA LEU A 146 -9.48 8.48 -6.65
C LEU A 146 -9.26 8.63 -8.16
N GLU A 147 -7.99 8.64 -8.58
CA GLU A 147 -7.65 8.54 -9.99
C GLU A 147 -7.88 7.11 -10.50
N ARG A 148 -8.54 6.97 -11.65
CA ARG A 148 -8.80 5.68 -12.31
C ARG A 148 -7.56 5.17 -13.05
N ASN A 149 -6.55 4.76 -12.30
CA ASN A 149 -5.31 4.16 -12.81
C ASN A 149 -5.33 2.62 -12.70
N GLU A 150 -4.23 1.96 -13.05
CA GLU A 150 -4.15 0.49 -13.05
C GLU A 150 -4.42 -0.13 -11.67
N ALA A 151 -3.95 0.48 -10.59
CA ALA A 151 -4.20 0.01 -9.23
C ALA A 151 -5.69 0.12 -8.87
N PHE A 152 -6.33 1.24 -9.24
CA PHE A 152 -7.77 1.40 -9.10
C PHE A 152 -8.52 0.32 -9.86
N SER A 153 -8.20 0.09 -11.14
CA SER A 153 -8.88 -0.92 -11.97
C SER A 153 -8.72 -2.34 -11.41
N LYS A 154 -7.56 -2.69 -10.85
CA LYS A 154 -7.32 -3.98 -10.18
C LYS A 154 -8.24 -4.16 -8.97
N VAL A 155 -8.37 -3.13 -8.13
CA VAL A 155 -9.23 -3.18 -6.93
C VAL A 155 -10.71 -3.12 -7.32
N GLU A 156 -11.10 -2.31 -8.30
CA GLU A 156 -12.46 -2.25 -8.86
C GLU A 156 -12.92 -3.63 -9.37
N ALA A 157 -12.06 -4.34 -10.10
CA ALA A 157 -12.36 -5.70 -10.55
C ALA A 157 -12.58 -6.67 -9.37
N ALA A 158 -11.73 -6.59 -8.33
CA ALA A 158 -11.86 -7.41 -7.13
C ALA A 158 -13.13 -7.08 -6.32
N VAL A 159 -13.53 -5.80 -6.28
CA VAL A 159 -14.80 -5.34 -5.69
C VAL A 159 -15.96 -5.96 -6.45
N LEU A 160 -16.04 -5.78 -7.76
CA LEU A 160 -17.17 -6.26 -8.57
C LEU A 160 -17.33 -7.79 -8.51
N GLU A 161 -16.22 -8.53 -8.56
CA GLU A 161 -16.22 -9.99 -8.43
C GLU A 161 -16.85 -10.46 -7.11
N ARG A 162 -16.47 -9.82 -5.99
CA ARG A 162 -16.93 -10.19 -4.65
C ARG A 162 -18.30 -9.63 -4.34
N TRP A 163 -18.64 -8.48 -4.90
CA TRP A 163 -19.95 -7.84 -4.73
C TRP A 163 -21.07 -8.64 -5.39
N VAL A 164 -20.84 -9.19 -6.58
CA VAL A 164 -21.82 -10.05 -7.28
C VAL A 164 -21.98 -11.40 -6.58
N SER A 165 -20.98 -11.83 -5.82
CA SER A 165 -20.96 -13.11 -5.11
C SER A 165 -21.48 -13.02 -3.66
N SER A 166 -21.75 -11.81 -3.17
CA SER A 166 -22.25 -11.51 -1.81
C SER A 166 -23.77 -11.33 -1.78
#